data_AF-I0CAZ4-F1
#
_entry.id   AF-I0CAZ4-F1
#
_cell.length_a   1.000
_cell.length_b   1.000
_cell.length_c   1.000
_cell.angle_alpha   90.00
_cell.angle_beta   90.00
_cell.angle_gamma   90.00
#
_symmetry.space_group_name_H-M   'P 1'
#
loop_
_entity.id
_entity.type
_entity.pdbx_description
1 polymer ?
#
loop_
_entity_poly.entity_id
_entity_poly.type
_entity_poly.pdbx_seq_one_letter_code
_entity_poly.pdbx_strand_id
1 'polypeptide(L)'
;AYDIGLHGVVYQVNKWGPKQFDWDKKLADADYVGPTCQYCHMRGGHHNVQRFGTVYTSMGMSMADRGAPIWKEKRDRWASVCDDCHSPRFAKENLQALDESVKDAGLKYRETFKVAEDLLKDGV
;
A
#
# COMPACT_ATOMS: atom_id res chain seq x y z
N ALA A 1 9.79 -3.46 -2.21
CA ALA A 1 8.52 -3.55 -2.94
C ALA A 1 8.42 -2.47 -4.02
N TYR A 2 8.41 -1.17 -3.65
CA TYR A 2 8.24 -0.06 -4.62
C TYR A 2 9.20 -0.11 -5.81
N ASP A 3 10.52 -0.18 -5.54
CA ASP A 3 11.58 0.01 -6.53
C ASP A 3 11.48 -0.90 -7.76
N ILE A 4 11.05 -2.15 -7.57
CA ILE A 4 10.93 -3.16 -8.63
C ILE A 4 9.54 -3.19 -9.30
N GLY A 5 8.55 -2.54 -8.69
CA GLY A 5 7.21 -2.42 -9.28
C GLY A 5 7.16 -1.37 -10.38
N LEU A 6 6.08 -1.32 -11.17
CA LEU A 6 5.96 -0.36 -12.28
C LEU A 6 6.09 1.10 -11.84
N HIS A 7 5.58 1.49 -10.65
CA HIS A 7 5.82 2.83 -10.11
C HIS A 7 7.31 3.11 -9.89
N GLY A 8 8.06 2.14 -9.37
CA GLY A 8 9.51 2.23 -9.18
C GLY A 8 10.28 2.26 -10.50
N VAL A 9 9.87 1.48 -11.50
CA VAL A 9 10.46 1.49 -12.85
C VAL A 9 10.24 2.85 -13.52
N VAL A 10 9.00 3.38 -13.48
CA VAL A 10 8.68 4.72 -14.01
C VAL A 10 9.54 5.77 -13.31
N TYR A 11 9.69 5.69 -11.98
CA TYR A 11 10.57 6.57 -11.23
C TYR A 11 12.03 6.43 -11.67
N GLN A 12 12.61 5.22 -11.69
CA GLN A 12 14.02 5.03 -12.03
C GLN A 12 14.38 5.55 -13.41
N VAL A 13 13.52 5.32 -14.40
CA VAL A 13 13.73 5.76 -15.80
C VAL A 13 13.59 7.27 -15.94
N ASN A 14 12.72 7.92 -15.16
CA ASN A 14 12.33 9.32 -15.41
C ASN A 14 12.79 10.33 -14.34
N LYS A 15 13.28 9.90 -13.17
CA LYS A 15 13.57 10.77 -12.01
C LYS A 15 14.54 11.93 -12.27
N TRP A 16 15.35 11.84 -13.32
CA TRP A 16 16.31 12.89 -13.72
C TRP A 16 15.77 13.81 -14.83
N GLY A 17 14.58 13.52 -15.36
CA GLY A 17 13.92 14.35 -16.36
C GLY A 17 13.01 15.38 -15.67
N PRO A 18 13.35 16.67 -15.66
CA PRO A 18 12.58 17.70 -14.93
C PRO A 18 11.15 17.87 -15.45
N LYS A 19 10.87 17.47 -16.70
CA LYS A 19 9.49 17.44 -17.25
C LYS A 19 8.63 16.30 -16.69
N GLN A 20 9.25 15.27 -16.12
CA GLN A 20 8.59 14.08 -15.58
C GLN A 20 8.56 14.12 -14.05
N PHE A 21 9.66 14.58 -13.45
CA PHE A 21 9.81 14.78 -12.01
C PHE A 21 10.51 16.12 -11.75
N ASP A 22 9.73 17.13 -11.39
CA ASP A 22 10.23 18.42 -10.94
C ASP A 22 10.34 18.44 -9.40
N TRP A 23 11.56 18.29 -8.89
CA TRP A 23 11.81 18.15 -7.45
C TRP A 23 11.75 19.47 -6.67
N ASP A 24 11.68 20.61 -7.36
CA ASP A 24 11.57 21.92 -6.71
C ASP A 24 10.12 22.25 -6.30
N LYS A 25 9.13 21.53 -6.85
CA LYS A 25 7.72 21.67 -6.47
C LYS A 25 7.46 21.10 -5.07
N LYS A 26 6.60 21.80 -4.32
CA LYS A 26 6.04 21.25 -3.09
C LYS A 26 5.14 20.06 -3.41
N LEU A 27 5.01 19.12 -2.47
CA LEU A 27 4.14 17.94 -2.62
C LEU A 27 2.66 18.26 -2.84
N ALA A 28 2.20 19.46 -2.48
CA ALA A 28 0.85 19.92 -2.78
C ALA A 28 0.65 20.26 -4.27
N ASP A 29 1.73 20.60 -4.97
CA ASP A 29 1.76 21.03 -6.37
C ASP A 29 2.43 19.98 -7.27
N ALA A 30 2.77 18.81 -6.72
CA ALA A 30 3.45 17.74 -7.44
C ALA A 30 2.54 17.13 -8.51
N ASP A 31 3.04 17.06 -9.74
CA ASP A 31 2.35 16.58 -10.95
C ASP A 31 3.18 15.54 -11.70
N TYR A 32 3.87 14.69 -10.93
CA TYR A 32 4.79 13.68 -11.46
C TYR A 32 4.10 12.65 -12.36
N VAL A 33 4.82 12.14 -13.36
CA VAL A 33 4.33 11.05 -14.24
C VAL A 33 4.09 9.73 -13.49
N GLY A 34 4.72 9.55 -12.33
CA GLY A 34 4.50 8.41 -11.45
C GLY A 34 4.67 8.78 -9.98
N PRO A 35 4.06 8.04 -9.06
CA PRO A 35 4.07 8.40 -7.64
C PRO A 35 5.42 8.11 -6.99
N THR A 36 5.78 8.90 -5.97
CA THR A 36 6.87 8.62 -5.03
C THR A 36 6.32 8.18 -3.67
N CYS A 37 7.20 7.74 -2.77
CA CYS A 37 6.81 7.45 -1.38
C CYS A 37 6.09 8.64 -0.74
N GLN A 38 6.64 9.84 -0.94
CA GLN A 38 6.13 11.09 -0.39
C GLN A 38 4.81 11.50 -1.02
N TYR A 39 4.64 11.28 -2.33
CA TYR A 39 3.39 11.60 -3.04
C TYR A 39 2.18 10.91 -2.39
N CYS A 40 2.33 9.62 -2.04
CA CYS A 40 1.26 8.84 -1.43
C CYS A 40 1.18 9.01 0.09
N HIS A 41 2.30 8.90 0.82
CA HIS A 41 2.28 8.86 2.29
C HIS A 41 2.38 10.23 2.97
N MET A 42 2.92 11.23 2.27
CA MET A 42 3.04 12.62 2.74
C MET A 42 2.17 13.55 1.88
N ARG A 43 1.00 13.06 1.46
CA ARG A 43 0.09 13.78 0.57
C ARG A 43 -0.12 15.24 1.01
N GLY A 44 0.08 16.18 0.07
CA GLY A 44 0.00 17.62 0.33
C GLY A 44 1.09 18.18 1.24
N GLY A 45 2.15 17.42 1.54
CA GLY A 45 3.24 17.82 2.42
C GLY A 45 3.02 17.49 3.91
N HIS A 46 2.03 16.68 4.25
CA HIS A 46 1.72 16.35 5.64
C HIS A 46 2.78 15.43 6.27
N HIS A 47 3.29 15.77 7.46
CA HIS A 47 4.40 15.06 8.10
C HIS A 47 4.00 13.86 8.97
N ASN A 48 2.71 13.70 9.31
CA ASN A 48 2.23 12.40 9.80
C ASN A 48 2.10 11.41 8.63
N VAL A 49 3.17 10.65 8.39
CA VAL A 49 3.27 9.64 7.32
C VAL A 49 2.26 8.49 7.46
N GLN A 50 1.73 8.26 8.67
CA GLN A 50 0.72 7.23 8.93
C GLN A 50 -0.71 7.69 8.64
N ARG A 51 -0.92 8.98 8.34
CA ARG A 51 -2.27 9.58 8.21
C ARG A 51 -3.19 8.87 7.20
N PHE A 52 -2.61 8.20 6.21
CA PHE A 52 -3.35 7.42 5.21
C PHE A 52 -3.47 5.94 5.55
N GLY A 53 -2.72 5.40 6.51
CA GLY A 53 -2.83 3.98 6.90
C GLY A 53 -4.26 3.60 7.30
N THR A 54 -4.77 2.47 6.75
CA THR A 54 -6.11 1.99 7.09
C THR A 54 -6.19 1.61 8.57
N VAL A 55 -5.27 0.76 9.02
CA VAL A 55 -5.21 0.25 10.39
C VAL A 55 -3.80 -0.29 10.65
N TYR A 56 -3.29 -0.08 11.86
CA TYR A 56 -2.01 -0.63 12.28
C TYR A 56 -2.12 -2.16 12.43
N THR A 57 -1.19 -2.89 11.84
CA THR A 57 -1.26 -4.37 11.70
C THR A 57 0.04 -5.05 12.09
N SER A 58 0.83 -4.43 12.98
CA SER A 58 2.12 -4.95 13.45
C SER A 58 3.03 -5.36 12.28
N MET A 59 3.37 -4.39 11.43
CA MET A 59 4.14 -4.61 10.19
C MET A 59 3.51 -5.64 9.22
N GLY A 60 2.20 -5.86 9.29
CA GLY A 60 1.48 -6.81 8.44
C GLY A 60 1.39 -8.23 9.00
N MET A 61 1.94 -8.51 10.18
CA MET A 61 1.82 -9.81 10.84
C MET A 61 0.38 -10.09 11.27
N SER A 62 -0.35 -9.06 11.71
CA SER A 62 -1.78 -9.18 12.02
C SER A 62 -2.61 -9.01 10.77
N MET A 63 -3.46 -10.00 10.49
CA MET A 63 -4.36 -9.97 9.33
C MET A 63 -5.51 -8.99 9.55
N ALA A 64 -5.77 -8.15 8.56
CA ALA A 64 -6.96 -7.31 8.47
C ALA A 64 -7.40 -7.20 7.02
N ASP A 65 -8.66 -7.52 6.73
CA ASP A 65 -9.30 -7.21 5.45
C ASP A 65 -9.56 -5.70 5.39
N ARG A 66 -8.74 -4.96 4.63
CA ARG A 66 -8.83 -3.50 4.54
C ARG A 66 -9.89 -3.05 3.52
N GLY A 67 -10.48 -3.99 2.77
CA GLY A 67 -11.59 -3.78 1.84
C GLY A 67 -12.96 -3.99 2.48
N ALA A 68 -13.01 -4.54 3.70
CA ALA A 68 -14.24 -4.73 4.44
C ALA A 68 -15.02 -3.40 4.66
N PRO A 69 -16.37 -3.43 4.72
CA PRO A 69 -17.19 -2.22 4.82
C PRO A 69 -16.83 -1.28 5.97
N ILE A 70 -16.34 -1.81 7.10
CA ILE A 70 -15.88 -1.04 8.27
C ILE A 70 -14.73 -0.07 7.95
N TRP A 71 -13.97 -0.32 6.87
CA TRP A 71 -12.85 0.51 6.44
C TRP A 71 -13.12 1.26 5.13
N LYS A 72 -14.37 1.28 4.65
CA LYS A 72 -14.74 1.83 3.35
C LYS A 72 -14.22 3.24 3.13
N GLU A 73 -14.40 4.15 4.10
CA GLU A 73 -13.94 5.54 3.97
C GLU A 73 -12.41 5.65 3.84
N LYS A 74 -11.67 4.82 4.57
CA LYS A 74 -10.21 4.78 4.49
C LYS A 74 -9.73 4.18 3.18
N ARG A 75 -10.43 3.16 2.67
CA ARG A 75 -10.20 2.59 1.33
C ARG A 75 -10.48 3.62 0.24
N ASP A 76 -11.59 4.34 0.33
CA ASP A 76 -11.95 5.40 -0.62
C ASP A 76 -10.92 6.53 -0.61
N ARG A 77 -10.38 6.88 0.56
CA ARG A 77 -9.28 7.85 0.69
C ARG A 77 -7.95 7.38 0.07
N TRP A 78 -7.68 6.07 0.07
CA TRP A 78 -6.55 5.54 -0.70
C TRP A 78 -6.81 5.61 -2.20
N ALA A 79 -8.01 5.21 -2.62
CA ALA A 79 -8.41 5.29 -4.02
C ALA A 79 -8.29 6.73 -4.56
N SER A 80 -8.67 7.74 -3.77
CA SER A 80 -8.53 9.15 -4.18
C SER A 80 -7.09 9.62 -4.39
N VAL A 81 -6.08 8.92 -3.86
CA VAL A 81 -4.67 9.19 -4.20
C VAL A 81 -4.30 8.56 -5.54
N CYS A 82 -4.87 7.39 -5.85
CA CYS A 82 -4.67 6.71 -7.12
C CYS A 82 -5.42 7.39 -8.27
N ASP A 83 -6.52 8.09 -7.95
CA ASP A 83 -7.39 8.77 -8.92
C ASP A 83 -6.68 9.90 -9.69
N ASP A 84 -5.54 10.40 -9.21
CA ASP A 84 -4.74 11.38 -9.95
C ASP A 84 -4.21 10.84 -11.30
N CYS A 85 -4.07 9.51 -11.43
CA CYS A 85 -3.47 8.88 -12.60
C CYS A 85 -4.24 7.65 -13.13
N HIS A 86 -5.16 7.09 -12.33
CA HIS A 86 -5.92 5.89 -12.67
C HIS A 86 -7.42 6.10 -12.49
N SER A 87 -8.22 5.23 -13.11
CA SER A 87 -9.65 5.20 -12.81
C SER A 87 -9.91 4.68 -11.38
N PRO A 88 -10.94 5.17 -10.68
CA PRO A 88 -11.27 4.71 -9.33
C PRO A 88 -11.52 3.20 -9.25
N ARG A 89 -12.07 2.62 -10.32
CA ARG A 89 -12.31 1.18 -10.42
C ARG A 89 -10.99 0.40 -10.42
N PHE A 90 -10.05 0.78 -11.29
CA PHE A 90 -8.75 0.11 -11.40
C PHE A 90 -8.00 0.15 -10.06
N ALA A 91 -8.01 1.30 -9.39
CA ALA A 91 -7.37 1.45 -8.09
C ALA A 91 -7.99 0.53 -7.02
N LYS A 92 -9.33 0.53 -6.91
CA LYS A 92 -10.03 -0.28 -5.90
C LYS A 92 -9.89 -1.78 -6.13
N GLU A 93 -9.96 -2.23 -7.38
CA GLU A 93 -9.80 -3.66 -7.70
C GLU A 93 -8.36 -4.15 -7.42
N ASN A 94 -7.33 -3.35 -7.71
CA ASN A 94 -5.95 -3.69 -7.34
C ASN A 94 -5.76 -3.74 -5.82
N LEU A 95 -6.35 -2.80 -5.07
CA LEU A 95 -6.30 -2.82 -3.60
C LEU A 95 -7.09 -4.00 -3.02
N GLN A 96 -8.16 -4.44 -3.68
CA GLN A 96 -8.89 -5.65 -3.30
C GLN A 96 -8.03 -6.91 -3.51
N ALA A 97 -7.27 -7.00 -4.60
CA ALA A 97 -6.35 -8.11 -4.82
C ALA A 97 -5.27 -8.20 -3.71
N LEU A 98 -4.81 -7.06 -3.20
CA LEU A 98 -3.96 -7.01 -2.01
C LEU A 98 -4.66 -7.58 -0.77
N ASP A 99 -5.94 -7.26 -0.53
CA ASP A 99 -6.70 -7.78 0.60
C ASP A 99 -6.83 -9.31 0.54
N GLU A 100 -7.15 -9.86 -0.63
CA GLU A 100 -7.23 -11.31 -0.83
C GLU A 100 -5.88 -11.99 -0.60
N SER A 101 -4.80 -11.43 -1.17
CA SER A 101 -3.44 -11.97 -0.98
C SER A 101 -3.03 -12.00 0.50
N VAL A 102 -3.42 -10.98 1.29
CA VAL A 102 -3.16 -10.93 2.73
C VAL A 102 -3.97 -11.97 3.49
N LYS A 103 -5.24 -12.22 3.09
CA LYS A 103 -6.07 -13.28 3.69
C LYS A 103 -5.49 -14.66 3.42
N ASP A 104 -5.04 -14.92 2.19
CA ASP A 104 -4.41 -16.18 1.79
C ASP A 104 -3.07 -16.40 2.49
N ALA A 105 -2.25 -15.36 2.63
CA ALA A 105 -1.02 -15.43 3.43
C ALA A 105 -1.32 -15.76 4.90
N GLY A 106 -2.35 -15.14 5.48
CA GLY A 106 -2.81 -15.44 6.83
C GLY A 106 -3.31 -16.88 6.98
N LEU A 107 -3.94 -17.46 5.95
CA LEU A 107 -4.35 -18.86 5.92
C LEU A 107 -3.15 -19.80 6.00
N LYS A 108 -2.13 -19.55 5.18
CA LYS A 108 -0.89 -20.36 5.19
C LYS A 108 -0.09 -20.23 6.48
N TYR A 109 -0.07 -19.03 7.08
CA TYR A 109 0.53 -18.88 8.39
C TYR A 109 -0.21 -19.66 9.47
N ARG A 110 -1.55 -19.69 9.45
CA ARG A 110 -2.32 -20.51 10.42
C ARG A 110 -2.04 -22.00 10.27
N GLU A 111 -1.93 -22.51 9.04
CA GLU A 111 -1.52 -23.91 8.77
C GLU A 111 -0.13 -24.19 9.36
N THR A 112 0.83 -23.30 9.11
CA THR A 112 2.21 -23.41 9.62
C THR A 112 2.27 -23.34 11.15
N PHE A 113 1.56 -22.37 11.73
CA PHE A 113 1.52 -22.18 13.18
C PHE A 113 0.89 -23.39 13.87
N LYS A 114 -0.11 -24.02 13.26
CA LYS A 114 -0.76 -25.19 13.84
C LYS A 114 0.21 -26.36 14.00
N VAL A 115 1.08 -26.59 13.01
CA VAL A 115 2.15 -27.59 13.12
C VAL A 115 3.05 -27.32 14.32
N ALA A 116 3.52 -26.07 14.48
CA ALA A 116 4.39 -25.71 15.61
C ALA A 116 3.66 -25.77 16.96
N GLU A 117 2.39 -25.37 17.01
CA GLU A 117 1.55 -25.45 18.21
C GLU A 117 1.35 -26.90 18.66
N ASP A 118 1.12 -27.81 17.71
CA ASP A 118 0.90 -29.22 18.00
C ASP A 118 2.19 -29.90 18.51
N LEU A 119 3.34 -29.61 17.89
CA LEU A 119 4.65 -30.07 18.40
C LEU A 119 4.90 -29.62 19.86
N LEU A 120 4.62 -28.35 20.15
CA LEU A 120 4.75 -27.82 21.51
C LEU A 120 3.80 -28.52 22.50
N LYS A 121 2.57 -28.82 22.09
CA LYS A 121 1.57 -29.52 22.93
C LYS A 121 1.91 -30.98 23.15
N ASP A 122 2.43 -31.64 22.13
CA ASP A 122 2.83 -33.05 22.17
C ASP A 122 4.19 -33.23 22.88
N GLY A 123 4.94 -32.14 23.08
CA GLY A 123 6.21 -32.12 23.79
C GLY A 123 7.37 -32.71 23.01
N VAL A 124 7.31 -32.67 21.67
CA VAL A 124 8.30 -33.22 20.72
C VAL A 124 8.87 -32.18 19.78
#